data_AF-G6AUF3-F1
#
_entry.id   AF-G6AUF3-F1
#
_cell.length_a   1.000
_cell.length_b   1.000
_cell.length_c   1.000
_cell.angle_alpha   90.00
_cell.angle_beta   90.00
_cell.angle_gamma   90.00
#
_symmetry.space_group_name_H-M   'P 1'
#
loop_
_entity.id
_entity.type
_entity.pdbx_description
1 polymer ?
#
loop_
_entity_poly.entity_id
_entity_poly.type
_entity_poly.pdbx_seq_one_letter_code
_entity_poly.pdbx_strand_id
1 'polypeptide(L)'
;MIFQYLYKPFYVIRLNKANFTIWFLFTILGGNLGLASNVLIRKYINNLSLIDSIVLDYHSGSFYIFSIVLLASSVGNVLIDFLSKRNTDFKSLKVVWLALTFLLSLLCSLAYSVYICAQTPQINNDVSGDVLQLILFLLSIVFSTYSFCLVLMDANDSAFASISDRYERQEEKKIQEISENVSSITNDGNGLKL
;
A
#
# COMPACT_ATOMS: atom_id res chain seq x y z
N MET A 1 -13.36 -14.05 -3.24
CA MET A 1 -12.98 -13.77 -1.84
C MET A 1 -11.69 -12.94 -1.73
N ILE A 2 -10.56 -13.37 -2.30
CA ILE A 2 -9.25 -12.66 -2.25
C ILE A 2 -9.30 -11.22 -2.79
N PHE A 3 -9.98 -10.99 -3.91
CA PHE A 3 -10.12 -9.64 -4.49
C PHE A 3 -10.76 -8.61 -3.54
N GLN A 4 -11.63 -9.05 -2.61
CA GLN A 4 -12.23 -8.14 -1.64
C GLN A 4 -11.21 -7.63 -0.62
N TYR A 5 -10.26 -8.48 -0.19
CA TYR A 5 -9.17 -8.05 0.71
C TYR A 5 -8.22 -7.04 0.05
N LEU A 6 -8.08 -7.10 -1.28
CA LEU A 6 -7.19 -6.20 -2.01
C LEU A 6 -7.83 -4.84 -2.34
N TYR A 7 -9.10 -4.81 -2.74
CA TYR A 7 -9.73 -3.56 -3.17
C TYR A 7 -10.46 -2.83 -2.04
N LYS A 8 -11.13 -3.57 -1.15
CA LYS A 8 -12.04 -2.98 -0.16
C LYS A 8 -11.37 -1.95 0.75
N PRO A 9 -10.11 -2.12 1.21
CA PRO A 9 -9.43 -1.10 2.01
C PRO A 9 -9.37 0.28 1.33
N PHE A 10 -9.25 0.37 0.01
CA PHE A 10 -9.27 1.66 -0.70
C PHE A 10 -10.59 2.44 -0.54
N TYR A 11 -11.68 1.77 -0.14
CA TYR A 11 -12.93 2.45 0.19
C TYR A 11 -12.77 3.45 1.35
N VAL A 12 -11.78 3.26 2.22
CA VAL A 12 -11.42 4.22 3.29
C VAL A 12 -11.15 5.62 2.73
N ILE A 13 -10.59 5.73 1.52
CA ILE A 13 -10.33 7.03 0.87
C ILE A 13 -11.63 7.81 0.68
N ARG A 14 -12.72 7.14 0.31
CA ARG A 14 -14.03 7.77 0.13
C ARG A 14 -14.65 8.17 1.47
N LEU A 15 -14.43 7.39 2.52
CA LEU A 15 -14.95 7.64 3.86
C LEU A 15 -14.20 8.77 4.58
N ASN A 16 -12.87 8.86 4.40
CA ASN A 16 -12.00 9.78 5.13
C ASN A 16 -11.22 10.70 4.17
N LYS A 17 -11.93 11.39 3.28
CA LYS A 17 -11.33 12.23 2.23
C LYS A 17 -10.34 13.25 2.77
N ALA A 18 -10.69 13.94 3.86
CA ALA A 18 -9.84 14.96 4.47
C ALA A 18 -8.51 14.36 4.97
N ASN A 19 -8.57 13.25 5.72
CA ASN A 19 -7.37 12.56 6.21
C ASN A 19 -6.50 12.06 5.06
N PHE A 20 -7.13 11.53 4.00
CA PHE A 20 -6.41 11.09 2.81
C PHE A 20 -5.73 12.26 2.09
N THR A 21 -6.42 13.39 1.91
CA THR A 21 -5.84 14.58 1.28
C THR A 21 -4.65 15.11 2.07
N ILE A 22 -4.77 15.19 3.40
CA ILE A 22 -3.67 15.60 4.28
C ILE A 22 -2.49 14.62 4.12
N TRP A 23 -2.75 13.32 4.27
CA TRP A 23 -1.72 12.30 4.12
C TRP A 23 -1.03 12.37 2.76
N PHE A 24 -1.79 12.48 1.66
CA PHE A 24 -1.25 12.54 0.31
C PHE A 24 -0.38 13.79 0.11
N LEU A 25 -0.84 14.95 0.59
CA LEU A 25 -0.12 16.20 0.46
C LEU A 25 1.19 16.19 1.25
N PHE A 26 1.21 15.68 2.48
CA PHE A 26 2.43 15.69 3.30
C PHE A 26 3.37 14.51 3.03
N THR A 27 2.82 13.33 2.74
CA THR A 27 3.62 12.10 2.60
C THR A 27 4.10 11.92 1.16
N ILE A 28 3.20 12.07 0.18
CA ILE A 28 3.54 11.87 -1.23
C ILE A 28 4.12 13.16 -1.82
N LEU A 29 3.39 14.28 -1.80
CA LEU A 29 3.91 15.52 -2.39
C LEU A 29 5.03 16.11 -1.53
N GLY A 30 4.80 16.22 -0.22
CA GLY A 30 5.78 16.72 0.76
C GLY A 30 7.06 15.89 0.77
N GLY A 31 6.94 14.55 0.77
CA GLY A 31 8.08 13.64 0.70
C GLY A 31 8.93 13.81 -0.57
N ASN A 32 8.34 14.29 -1.68
CA ASN A 32 9.04 14.51 -2.95
C ASN A 32 9.41 15.98 -3.21
N LEU A 33 9.29 16.89 -2.22
CA LEU A 33 9.67 18.30 -2.37
C LEU A 33 11.13 18.49 -2.76
N GLY A 34 12.02 17.59 -2.31
CA GLY A 34 13.43 17.60 -2.71
C GLY A 34 13.62 17.42 -4.22
N LEU A 35 12.91 16.47 -4.84
CA LEU A 35 12.92 16.26 -6.29
C LEU A 35 12.35 17.47 -7.03
N ALA A 36 11.20 17.98 -6.57
CA ALA A 36 10.60 19.17 -7.17
C ALA A 36 11.57 20.38 -7.11
N SER A 37 12.27 20.54 -5.99
CA SER A 37 13.27 21.60 -5.81
C SER A 37 14.47 21.42 -6.73
N ASN A 38 14.97 20.19 -6.90
CA ASN A 38 16.06 19.90 -7.86
C ASN A 38 15.70 20.34 -9.27
N VAL A 39 14.48 20.01 -9.73
CA VAL A 39 13.99 20.40 -11.05
C VAL A 39 13.90 21.91 -11.20
N LEU A 40 13.37 22.62 -10.20
CA LEU A 40 13.27 24.08 -10.21
C LEU A 40 14.63 24.77 -10.22
N ILE A 41 15.56 24.31 -9.37
CA ILE A 41 16.90 24.88 -9.24
C ILE A 41 17.69 24.65 -10.53
N ARG A 42 17.68 23.44 -11.10
CA ARG A 42 18.36 23.12 -12.37
C ARG A 42 17.81 23.92 -13.54
N LYS A 43 16.49 24.15 -13.58
CA LYS A 43 15.88 25.02 -14.58
C LYS A 43 16.37 26.47 -14.45
N TYR A 44 16.47 26.99 -13.22
CA TYR A 44 16.84 28.39 -12.98
C TYR A 44 18.35 28.66 -13.12
N ILE A 45 19.20 27.76 -12.61
CA ILE A 45 20.66 27.95 -12.58
C ILE A 45 21.32 27.42 -13.86
N ASN A 46 20.93 26.23 -14.31
CA ASN A 46 21.61 25.51 -15.39
C ASN A 46 20.86 25.58 -16.72
N ASN A 47 19.69 26.23 -16.78
CA ASN A 47 18.80 26.29 -17.95
C ASN A 47 18.47 24.90 -18.53
N LEU A 48 18.44 23.87 -17.68
CA LEU A 48 18.07 22.51 -18.08
C LEU A 48 16.57 22.42 -18.34
N SER A 49 16.19 21.59 -19.30
CA SER A 49 14.78 21.28 -19.52
C SER A 49 14.21 20.50 -18.32
N LEU A 50 12.89 20.50 -18.17
CA LEU A 50 12.21 19.74 -17.12
C LEU A 50 12.50 18.24 -17.26
N ILE A 51 12.53 17.74 -18.50
CA ILE A 51 12.74 16.31 -18.78
C ILE A 51 14.16 15.92 -18.40
N ASP A 52 15.17 16.68 -18.83
CA ASP A 52 16.57 16.39 -18.51
C ASP A 52 16.82 16.45 -17.00
N SER A 53 16.15 17.37 -16.30
CA SER A 53 16.24 17.47 -14.84
C SER A 53 15.67 16.24 -14.14
N ILE A 54 14.57 15.67 -14.63
CA ILE A 54 13.97 14.43 -14.11
C ILE A 54 14.86 13.23 -14.43
N VAL A 55 15.43 13.17 -15.63
CA VAL A 55 16.38 12.12 -16.04
C VAL A 55 17.62 12.14 -15.15
N LEU A 56 18.11 13.31 -14.75
CA LEU A 56 19.22 13.41 -13.80
C LEU A 56 18.84 12.88 -12.40
N ASP A 57 17.64 13.15 -11.91
CA ASP A 57 17.15 12.58 -10.64
C ASP A 57 16.92 11.06 -10.74
N TYR A 58 16.61 10.60 -11.94
CA TYR A 58 16.57 9.18 -12.26
C TYR A 58 17.96 8.57 -12.13
N HIS A 59 18.95 9.16 -12.79
CA HIS A 59 20.34 8.70 -12.78
C HIS A 59 20.99 8.69 -11.40
N SER A 60 20.56 9.57 -10.50
CA SER A 60 21.00 9.55 -9.10
C SER A 60 20.32 8.48 -8.24
N GLY A 61 19.44 7.65 -8.81
CA GLY A 61 18.71 6.63 -8.07
C GLY A 61 17.69 7.20 -7.07
N SER A 62 17.32 8.48 -7.19
CA SER A 62 16.56 9.17 -6.16
C SER A 62 15.17 8.56 -5.93
N PHE A 63 14.46 8.17 -6.99
CA PHE A 63 13.16 7.49 -6.83
C PHE A 63 13.25 6.14 -6.09
N TYR A 64 14.37 5.40 -6.16
CA TYR A 64 14.53 4.21 -5.31
C TYR A 64 14.62 4.60 -3.83
N ILE A 65 15.40 5.62 -3.51
CA ILE A 65 15.54 6.10 -2.12
C ILE A 65 14.18 6.55 -1.58
N PHE A 66 13.42 7.32 -2.34
CA PHE A 66 12.07 7.73 -1.93
C PHE A 66 11.12 6.54 -1.75
N SER A 67 11.21 5.53 -2.63
CA SER A 67 10.44 4.29 -2.49
C SER A 67 10.74 3.58 -1.17
N ILE A 68 12.03 3.42 -0.84
CA ILE A 68 12.48 2.77 0.40
C ILE A 68 11.98 3.53 1.62
N VAL A 69 12.16 4.86 1.66
CA VAL A 69 11.74 5.70 2.79
C VAL A 69 10.21 5.68 2.95
N LEU A 70 9.47 5.76 1.84
CA LEU A 70 8.01 5.73 1.84
C LEU A 70 7.48 4.39 2.38
N LEU A 71 8.04 3.27 1.92
CA LEU A 71 7.68 1.93 2.37
C LEU A 71 8.05 1.71 3.84
N ALA A 72 9.25 2.11 4.27
CA ALA A 72 9.70 2.00 5.65
C ALA A 72 8.79 2.80 6.60
N SER A 73 8.43 4.03 6.24
CA SER A 73 7.48 4.85 7.01
C SER A 73 6.10 4.18 7.10
N SER A 74 5.66 3.53 6.02
CA SER A 74 4.37 2.84 5.95
C SER A 74 4.35 1.59 6.83
N VAL A 75 5.43 0.79 6.81
CA VAL A 75 5.63 -0.37 7.69
C VAL A 75 5.60 0.07 9.15
N GLY A 76 6.35 1.12 9.49
CA GLY A 76 6.38 1.65 10.86
C GLY A 76 5.01 2.03 11.38
N ASN A 77 4.22 2.76 10.58
CA ASN A 77 2.88 3.19 10.98
C ASN A 77 1.93 2.01 11.21
N VAL A 78 1.89 1.04 10.28
CA VAL A 78 1.03 -0.16 10.42
C VAL A 78 1.48 -1.04 11.59
N LEU A 79 2.79 -1.15 11.84
CA LEU A 79 3.33 -1.93 12.95
C LEU A 79 2.97 -1.31 14.30
N ILE A 80 3.11 0.01 14.45
CA ILE A 80 2.70 0.73 15.66
C ILE A 80 1.20 0.55 15.90
N ASP A 81 0.37 0.71 14.87
CA ASP A 81 -1.07 0.49 14.95
C ASP A 81 -1.41 -0.95 15.39
N PHE A 82 -0.73 -1.94 14.80
CA PHE A 82 -0.89 -3.35 15.14
C PHE A 82 -0.52 -3.65 16.60
N LEU A 83 0.58 -3.09 17.10
CA LEU A 83 1.06 -3.33 18.46
C LEU A 83 0.27 -2.57 19.53
N SER A 84 -0.22 -1.36 19.22
CA SER A 84 -0.86 -0.48 20.21
C SER A 84 -2.30 -0.90 20.53
N LYS A 85 -2.97 -1.61 19.62
CA LYS A 85 -4.39 -1.96 19.73
C LYS A 85 -4.54 -3.43 20.11
N ARG A 86 -4.97 -3.69 21.35
CA ARG A 86 -5.14 -5.03 21.95
C ARG A 86 -6.09 -5.94 21.15
N ASN A 87 -7.18 -5.36 20.64
CA ASN A 87 -8.23 -6.02 19.84
C ASN A 87 -8.37 -5.38 18.45
N THR A 88 -7.29 -5.35 17.66
CA THR A 88 -7.39 -4.99 16.24
C THR A 88 -8.25 -6.00 15.49
N ASP A 89 -9.23 -5.50 14.75
CA ASP A 89 -9.77 -6.26 13.62
C ASP A 89 -8.71 -6.33 12.51
N PHE A 90 -8.83 -7.33 11.63
CA PHE A 90 -7.97 -7.48 10.44
C PHE A 90 -6.49 -7.78 10.76
N LYS A 91 -6.18 -8.42 11.90
CA LYS A 91 -4.80 -8.80 12.29
C LYS A 91 -4.07 -9.59 11.20
N SER A 92 -4.74 -10.57 10.60
CA SER A 92 -4.14 -11.41 9.57
C SER A 92 -3.79 -10.58 8.35
N LEU A 93 -4.68 -9.67 7.95
CA LEU A 93 -4.46 -8.77 6.83
C LEU A 93 -3.29 -7.81 7.08
N LYS A 94 -3.21 -7.20 8.28
CA LYS A 94 -2.11 -6.30 8.65
C LYS A 94 -0.76 -7.03 8.67
N VAL A 95 -0.70 -8.26 9.19
CA VAL A 95 0.55 -9.06 9.22
C VAL A 95 1.02 -9.43 7.81
N VAL A 96 0.12 -9.94 6.96
CA VAL A 96 0.45 -10.26 5.56
C VAL A 96 0.93 -9.01 4.83
N TRP A 97 0.24 -7.88 5.05
CA TRP A 97 0.59 -6.62 4.41
C TRP A 97 1.95 -6.07 4.86
N LEU A 98 2.25 -6.14 6.16
CA LEU A 98 3.57 -5.79 6.70
C LEU A 98 4.67 -6.62 6.05
N ALA A 99 4.48 -7.94 5.92
CA ALA A 99 5.45 -8.82 5.28
C ALA A 99 5.69 -8.47 3.80
N LEU A 100 4.62 -8.23 3.03
CA LEU A 100 4.72 -7.85 1.62
C LEU A 100 5.40 -6.47 1.44
N THR A 101 5.03 -5.50 2.27
CA THR A 101 5.61 -4.14 2.22
C THR A 101 7.09 -4.16 2.58
N PHE A 102 7.46 -4.95 3.60
CA PHE A 102 8.86 -5.14 3.98
C PHE A 102 9.66 -5.85 2.87
N LEU A 103 9.11 -6.90 2.27
CA LEU A 103 9.74 -7.58 1.13
C LEU A 103 9.96 -6.64 -0.05
N LEU A 104 8.95 -5.82 -0.40
CA LEU A 104 9.08 -4.82 -1.45
C LEU A 104 10.15 -3.77 -1.12
N SER A 105 10.23 -3.34 0.14
CA SER A 105 11.28 -2.41 0.60
C SER A 105 12.67 -3.03 0.44
N LEU A 106 12.85 -4.31 0.75
CA LEU A 106 14.10 -5.02 0.52
C LEU A 106 14.46 -5.10 -0.96
N LEU A 107 13.48 -5.40 -1.83
CA LEU A 107 13.67 -5.41 -3.28
C LEU A 107 14.08 -4.04 -3.82
N CYS A 108 13.47 -2.95 -3.33
CA CYS A 108 13.86 -1.60 -3.71
C CYS A 108 15.31 -1.28 -3.28
N SER A 109 15.69 -1.66 -2.06
CA SER A 109 17.06 -1.49 -1.55
C SER A 109 18.10 -2.28 -2.34
N LEU A 110 17.78 -3.53 -2.69
CA LEU A 110 18.64 -4.36 -3.55
C LEU A 110 18.76 -3.77 -4.95
N ALA A 111 17.65 -3.38 -5.58
CA ALA A 111 17.64 -2.75 -6.90
C ALA A 111 18.47 -1.46 -6.92
N TYR A 112 18.31 -0.60 -5.90
CA TYR A 112 19.14 0.59 -5.72
C TYR A 112 20.63 0.25 -5.58
N SER A 113 20.96 -0.75 -4.76
CA SER A 113 22.36 -1.13 -4.52
C SER A 113 23.01 -1.66 -5.80
N VAL A 114 22.30 -2.51 -6.55
CA VAL A 114 22.74 -2.99 -7.86
C VAL A 114 22.93 -1.83 -8.82
N TYR A 115 21.98 -0.88 -8.86
CA TYR A 115 22.02 0.28 -9.73
C TYR A 115 23.26 1.15 -9.48
N ILE A 116 23.52 1.54 -8.23
CA ILE A 116 24.68 2.36 -7.86
C ILE A 116 25.99 1.62 -8.09
N CYS A 117 26.08 0.34 -7.70
CA CYS A 117 27.29 -0.45 -7.92
C CYS A 117 27.58 -0.66 -9.41
N ALA A 118 26.55 -0.80 -10.25
CA ALA A 118 26.70 -0.93 -11.71
C ALA A 118 27.18 0.37 -12.39
N GLN A 119 26.90 1.54 -11.80
CA GLN A 119 27.41 2.84 -12.28
C GLN A 119 28.88 3.11 -11.89
N THR A 120 29.52 2.21 -11.13
CA THR A 120 30.94 2.35 -10.81
C THR A 120 31.76 2.35 -12.11
N PRO A 121 32.64 3.34 -12.35
CA PRO A 121 33.16 3.70 -13.68
C PRO A 121 34.09 2.67 -14.36
N GLN A 122 34.10 1.40 -13.93
CA GLN A 122 34.95 0.35 -14.52
C GLN A 122 34.24 -0.61 -15.48
N ILE A 123 32.92 -0.53 -15.68
CA ILE A 123 32.24 -1.39 -16.65
C ILE A 123 31.21 -0.57 -17.42
N ASN A 124 31.59 -0.15 -18.63
CA ASN A 124 30.68 0.40 -19.64
C ASN A 124 29.52 -0.59 -19.83
N ASN A 125 28.34 -0.22 -19.34
CA ASN A 125 27.08 -0.72 -19.86
C ASN A 125 26.11 0.44 -19.83
N ASP A 126 25.47 0.72 -20.97
CA ASP A 126 24.28 1.56 -21.04
C ASP A 126 23.24 0.97 -20.07
N VAL A 127 23.16 1.57 -18.88
CA VAL A 127 22.22 1.12 -17.85
C VAL A 127 20.84 1.60 -18.27
N SER A 128 20.15 0.77 -19.05
CA SER A 128 18.70 0.82 -19.33
C SER A 128 17.85 0.51 -18.08
N GLY A 129 18.27 1.04 -16.93
CA GLY A 129 17.57 0.90 -15.65
C GLY A 129 16.26 1.69 -15.59
N ASP A 130 16.02 2.56 -16.60
CA ASP A 130 15.06 3.67 -16.62
C ASP A 130 13.58 3.32 -16.36
N VAL A 131 13.16 2.09 -16.62
CA VAL A 131 11.77 1.68 -16.42
C VAL A 131 11.54 1.06 -15.04
N LEU A 132 12.53 0.36 -14.48
CA LEU A 132 12.35 -0.43 -13.26
C LEU A 132 12.15 0.46 -12.02
N GLN A 133 12.92 1.54 -11.89
CA GLN A 133 12.80 2.46 -10.76
C GLN A 133 11.45 3.17 -10.74
N LEU A 134 10.91 3.52 -11.91
CA LEU A 134 9.60 4.14 -12.03
C LEU A 134 8.49 3.16 -11.61
N ILE A 135 8.59 1.89 -12.05
CA ILE A 135 7.65 0.83 -11.64
C ILE A 135 7.68 0.66 -10.12
N LEU A 136 8.87 0.54 -9.52
CA LEU A 136 9.01 0.36 -8.07
C LEU A 136 8.53 1.59 -7.28
N PHE A 137 8.72 2.79 -7.81
CA PHE A 137 8.20 4.01 -7.22
C PHE A 137 6.67 4.07 -7.21
N LEU A 138 6.03 3.80 -8.35
CA LEU A 138 4.57 3.74 -8.43
C LEU A 138 4.00 2.64 -7.54
N LEU A 139 4.64 1.47 -7.51
CA LEU A 139 4.24 0.37 -6.63
C LEU A 139 4.35 0.78 -5.15
N SER A 140 5.39 1.52 -4.78
CA SER A 140 5.57 2.02 -3.42
C SER A 140 4.47 3.00 -2.99
N ILE A 141 4.01 3.86 -3.90
CA ILE A 141 2.86 4.76 -3.65
C ILE A 141 1.60 3.95 -3.41
N VAL A 142 1.32 2.93 -4.24
CA VAL A 142 0.15 2.05 -4.06
C VAL A 142 0.23 1.35 -2.72
N PHE A 143 1.39 0.82 -2.37
CA PHE A 143 1.57 0.10 -1.11
C PHE A 143 1.40 1.00 0.10
N SER A 144 2.00 2.19 0.06
CA SER A 144 1.85 3.19 1.12
C SER A 144 0.41 3.68 1.27
N THR A 145 -0.30 3.86 0.16
CA THR A 145 -1.73 4.22 0.15
C THR A 145 -2.56 3.15 0.84
N TYR A 146 -2.30 1.88 0.55
CA TYR A 146 -3.01 0.78 1.18
C TYR A 146 -2.68 0.68 2.68
N SER A 147 -1.42 0.88 3.07
CA SER A 147 -1.02 0.97 4.49
C SER A 147 -1.78 2.08 5.22
N PHE A 148 -1.92 3.26 4.62
CA PHE A 148 -2.75 4.33 5.16
C PHE A 148 -4.21 3.89 5.35
N CYS A 149 -4.77 3.19 4.36
CA CYS A 149 -6.13 2.69 4.44
C CYS A 149 -6.29 1.67 5.59
N LEU A 150 -5.36 0.71 5.71
CA LEU A 150 -5.39 -0.32 6.77
C LEU A 150 -5.45 0.28 8.18
N VAL A 151 -4.68 1.33 8.45
CA VAL A 151 -4.65 1.98 9.77
C VAL A 151 -6.00 2.62 10.12
N LEU A 152 -6.70 3.15 9.10
CA LEU A 152 -7.98 3.85 9.26
C LEU A 152 -9.22 2.95 9.10
N MET A 153 -9.04 1.68 8.71
CA MET A 153 -10.14 0.72 8.62
C MET A 153 -10.81 0.49 9.97
N ASP A 154 -10.03 0.39 11.05
CA ASP A 154 -10.56 0.16 12.40
C ASP A 154 -11.53 1.27 12.86
N ALA A 155 -11.32 2.50 12.39
CA ALA A 155 -12.21 3.62 12.70
C ALA A 155 -13.58 3.54 11.99
N ASN A 156 -13.73 2.64 11.01
CA ASN A 156 -14.91 2.50 10.16
C ASN A 156 -15.38 1.03 10.09
N ASP A 157 -15.29 0.32 11.22
CA ASP A 157 -15.42 -1.13 11.33
C ASP A 157 -16.70 -1.71 10.66
N SER A 158 -17.84 -1.03 10.79
CA SER A 158 -19.11 -1.47 10.18
C SER A 158 -19.06 -1.59 8.64
N ALA A 159 -18.31 -0.72 7.96
CA ALA A 159 -18.14 -0.77 6.50
C ALA A 159 -17.25 -1.96 6.07
N PHE A 160 -16.39 -2.45 6.97
CA PHE A 160 -15.39 -3.48 6.69
C PHE A 160 -15.73 -4.84 7.31
N ALA A 161 -16.85 -4.97 8.01
CA ALA A 161 -17.32 -6.21 8.65
C ALA A 161 -17.25 -7.46 7.75
N SER A 162 -17.41 -7.32 6.43
CA SER A 162 -17.35 -8.47 5.53
C SER A 162 -15.97 -9.14 5.42
N ILE A 163 -14.88 -8.42 5.69
CA ILE A 163 -13.48 -8.89 5.62
C ILE A 163 -12.84 -8.98 7.01
N SER A 164 -13.67 -8.94 8.06
CA SER A 164 -13.24 -8.96 9.46
C SER A 164 -12.76 -10.34 9.89
N ASP A 165 -11.64 -10.36 10.63
CA ASP A 165 -11.05 -11.58 11.20
C ASP A 165 -11.72 -11.99 12.53
N ARG A 166 -12.63 -11.18 13.09
CA ARG A 166 -13.33 -11.50 14.34
C ARG A 166 -14.16 -12.78 14.22
N TYR A 167 -13.86 -13.74 15.11
CA TYR A 167 -14.54 -15.04 15.18
C TYR A 167 -16.06 -14.89 15.41
N GLU A 168 -16.47 -13.99 16.30
CA GLU A 168 -17.88 -13.72 16.62
C GLU A 168 -18.70 -13.36 15.37
N ARG A 169 -18.16 -12.52 14.47
CA ARG A 169 -18.83 -12.15 13.21
C ARG A 169 -18.79 -13.26 12.17
N GLN A 170 -17.76 -14.10 12.18
CA GLN A 170 -17.73 -15.29 11.32
C GLN A 170 -18.76 -16.33 11.76
N GLU A 171 -18.98 -16.45 13.08
CA GLU A 171 -19.97 -17.32 13.67
C GLU A 171 -21.39 -16.82 13.40
N GLU A 172 -21.67 -15.53 13.59
CA GLU A 172 -22.96 -14.92 13.21
C GLU A 172 -23.31 -15.12 11.73
N LYS A 173 -22.34 -14.94 10.83
CA LYS A 173 -22.52 -15.22 9.40
C LYS A 173 -22.82 -16.70 9.13
N LYS A 174 -22.10 -17.61 9.77
CA LYS A 174 -22.36 -19.05 9.65
C LYS A 174 -23.76 -19.39 10.18
N ILE A 175 -24.18 -18.78 11.29
CA ILE A 175 -25.52 -18.96 11.86
C ILE A 175 -26.59 -18.43 10.89
N GLN A 176 -26.39 -17.26 10.28
CA GLN A 176 -27.28 -16.74 9.25
C GLN A 176 -27.36 -17.65 8.01
N GLU A 177 -26.22 -18.09 7.47
CA GLU A 177 -26.17 -19.03 6.35
C GLU A 177 -26.88 -20.35 6.68
N ILE A 178 -26.69 -20.89 7.89
CA ILE A 178 -27.40 -22.08 8.36
C ILE A 178 -28.90 -21.79 8.47
N SER A 179 -29.30 -20.64 9.02
CA SER A 179 -30.72 -20.26 9.15
C SER A 179 -31.39 -20.11 7.79
N GLU A 180 -30.74 -19.49 6.82
CA GLU A 180 -31.24 -19.34 5.45
C GLU A 180 -31.34 -20.69 4.74
N ASN A 181 -30.34 -21.57 4.90
CA ASN A 181 -30.36 -22.92 4.36
C ASN A 181 -31.45 -23.80 5.01
N VAL A 182 -31.70 -23.66 6.32
CA VAL A 182 -32.80 -24.36 6.99
C VAL A 182 -34.15 -23.87 6.48
N SER A 183 -34.29 -22.56 6.27
CA SER A 183 -35.52 -21.97 5.73
C SER A 183 -35.82 -22.39 4.29
N SER A 184 -34.78 -22.61 3.48
CA SER A 184 -34.94 -23.11 2.10
C SER A 184 -35.23 -24.62 2.06
N ILE A 185 -34.70 -25.41 3.00
CA ILE A 185 -35.03 -26.85 3.15
C ILE A 185 -36.49 -27.04 3.59
N THR A 186 -37.03 -26.17 4.44
CA THR A 186 -38.46 -26.26 4.83
C THR A 186 -39.46 -25.94 3.71
N ASN A 187 -38.98 -25.41 2.58
CA ASN A 187 -39.81 -25.06 1.42
C ASN A 187 -39.74 -26.10 0.30
N ASP A 188 -38.98 -27.19 0.48
CA ASP A 188 -39.03 -28.33 -0.44
C ASP A 188 -40.27 -29.16 -0.08
N GLY A 189 -41.29 -29.06 -0.92
CA GLY A 189 -42.69 -29.42 -0.65
C GLY A 189 -42.99 -30.92 -0.51
N ASN A 190 -42.21 -31.66 0.27
CA ASN A 190 -42.44 -33.06 0.63
C ASN A 190 -42.36 -33.26 2.16
N GLY A 191 -43.15 -32.47 2.89
CA GLY A 191 -43.38 -32.69 4.31
C GLY A 191 -44.21 -33.96 4.54
N LEU A 192 -43.55 -35.08 4.85
CA LEU A 192 -44.18 -36.19 5.56
C LEU A 192 -44.51 -35.73 6.98
N LYS A 193 -45.81 -35.60 7.26
CA LYS A 193 -46.34 -35.38 8.62
C LYS A 193 -46.02 -36.61 9.47
N LEU A 194 -45.38 -36.41 10.61
CA LEU A 194 -45.41 -37.32 11.76
C LEU A 194 -46.56 -36.92 12.67
#